data_AF-A0A6J0KG15-F1
#
_entry.id   AF-A0A6J0KG15-F1
#
_cell.length_a   1.000
_cell.length_b   1.000
_cell.length_c   1.000
_cell.angle_alpha   90.00
_cell.angle_beta   90.00
_cell.angle_gamma   90.00
#
_symmetry.space_group_name_H-M   'P 1'
#
loop_
_entity.id
_entity.type
_entity.pdbx_description
1 polymer ?
#
loop_
_entity_poly.entity_id
_entity_poly.type
_entity_poly.pdbx_seq_one_letter_code
_entity_poly.pdbx_strand_id
1 'polypeptide(L)'
;MSLCSEISLHSVPLWNRGCSVYNDDDQDSVLLYPELTLSPLNKSLAIRTLGSSGVVSVGGYKIKASLSSTLESIFDKYGDIASDSKLQSLSTRTYHLETLAEVVLELQSTPLRRLTQSRASEILEIVKDIETAKIRVSWLRSVLEEVVEATRFIKRRDTVAVEKEACEQGLVLAKKEMELSLKKLEDKEKEMREFRERLMKTTGTLGSLEMKRSCLDKRFEFLRSKVDKFQGQSVFMDVL
;
A
#
# COMPACT_ATOMS: atom_id res chain seq x y z
N MET A 1 38.64 60.21 -37.59
CA MET A 1 37.98 60.01 -36.28
C MET A 1 37.25 58.68 -36.31
N SER A 2 37.47 57.86 -35.27
CA SER A 2 36.81 56.57 -34.95
C SER A 2 37.04 55.42 -35.94
N LEU A 3 38.11 54.64 -35.79
CA LEU A 3 38.34 53.51 -34.85
C LEU A 3 37.86 52.18 -35.43
N CYS A 4 38.81 51.49 -36.08
CA CYS A 4 38.87 50.04 -36.15
C CYS A 4 38.81 49.45 -34.73
N SER A 5 38.16 48.30 -34.58
CA SER A 5 38.51 47.36 -33.52
C SER A 5 38.47 45.95 -34.07
N GLU A 6 39.64 45.33 -33.92
CA GLU A 6 40.05 43.98 -34.23
C GLU A 6 39.05 42.94 -33.73
N ILE A 7 38.73 41.95 -34.58
CA ILE A 7 38.16 40.70 -34.12
C ILE A 7 39.34 39.84 -33.69
N SER A 8 39.55 39.73 -32.38
CA SER A 8 40.51 38.82 -31.76
C SER A 8 40.27 37.38 -32.22
N LEU A 9 41.30 36.78 -32.83
CA LEU A 9 41.48 35.34 -32.95
C LEU A 9 41.67 34.74 -31.55
N HIS A 10 40.59 34.56 -30.80
CA HIS A 10 40.59 33.78 -29.57
C HIS A 10 40.39 32.29 -29.92
N SER A 11 41.50 31.57 -29.87
CA SER A 11 41.65 30.15 -29.51
C SER A 11 40.53 29.20 -29.92
N VAL A 12 40.74 28.52 -31.05
CA VAL A 12 40.08 27.24 -31.35
C VAL A 12 40.28 26.29 -30.16
N PRO A 13 39.23 25.74 -29.55
CA PRO A 13 39.37 24.77 -28.45
C PRO A 13 40.18 23.57 -28.93
N LEU A 14 41.20 23.23 -28.15
CA LEU A 14 42.20 22.20 -28.44
C LEU A 14 41.64 20.78 -28.24
N TRP A 15 40.40 20.52 -28.69
CA TRP A 15 39.74 19.21 -28.56
C TRP A 15 39.60 18.49 -29.90
N ASN A 16 39.86 19.19 -31.02
CA ASN A 16 39.94 18.59 -32.36
C ASN A 16 41.35 18.09 -32.72
N ARG A 17 42.22 17.89 -31.72
CA ARG A 17 43.50 17.21 -31.93
C ARG A 17 43.31 15.75 -31.51
N GLY A 18 43.17 14.87 -32.49
CA GLY A 18 43.22 13.43 -32.23
C GLY A 18 44.53 13.09 -31.51
N CYS A 19 44.44 12.64 -30.27
CA CYS A 19 45.58 12.07 -29.57
C CYS A 19 45.82 10.67 -30.13
N SER A 20 46.73 10.58 -31.09
CA SER A 20 47.39 9.31 -31.43
C SER A 20 48.32 8.95 -30.28
N VAL A 21 47.90 8.01 -29.44
CA VAL A 21 48.84 7.26 -28.59
C VAL A 21 49.35 6.12 -29.46
N TYR A 22 50.56 6.25 -29.98
CA TYR A 22 51.25 5.11 -30.58
C TYR A 22 51.57 4.13 -29.47
N ASN A 23 50.86 3.00 -29.46
CA ASN A 23 51.44 1.75 -29.00
C ASN A 23 51.89 1.06 -30.28
N ASP A 24 53.21 0.90 -30.43
CA ASP A 24 53.76 -0.03 -31.41
C ASP A 24 53.24 -1.44 -31.07
N ASP A 25 52.81 -2.17 -32.09
CA ASP A 25 52.19 -3.51 -32.06
C ASP A 25 50.72 -3.60 -31.65
N ASP A 26 49.81 -3.19 -32.55
CA ASP A 26 48.74 -4.06 -33.10
C ASP A 26 47.78 -3.22 -33.99
N GLN A 27 47.48 -3.73 -35.19
CA GLN A 27 46.49 -3.14 -36.09
C GLN A 27 45.08 -3.40 -35.55
N ASP A 28 44.55 -2.50 -34.72
CA ASP A 28 43.10 -2.33 -34.58
C ASP A 28 42.75 -0.89 -34.15
N SER A 29 42.30 -0.10 -35.12
CA SER A 29 41.81 1.25 -34.89
C SER A 29 40.33 1.20 -34.50
N VAL A 30 40.04 1.37 -33.21
CA VAL A 30 38.67 1.54 -32.73
C VAL A 30 38.43 3.02 -32.43
N LEU A 31 37.66 3.68 -33.31
CA LEU A 31 37.11 5.01 -33.03
C LEU A 31 35.99 4.88 -31.99
N LEU A 32 36.30 5.18 -30.74
CA LEU A 32 35.31 5.28 -29.67
C LEU A 32 34.58 6.62 -29.80
N TYR A 33 33.30 6.57 -30.20
CA TYR A 33 32.38 7.71 -30.14
C TYR A 33 31.84 7.85 -28.71
N PRO A 34 32.12 8.96 -27.99
CA PRO A 34 31.68 9.16 -26.61
C PRO A 34 30.15 9.22 -26.42
N GLU A 35 29.38 9.46 -27.50
CA GLU A 35 27.94 9.72 -27.45
C GLU A 35 27.06 8.51 -27.06
N LEU A 36 27.56 7.26 -27.15
CA LEU A 36 26.77 6.07 -26.81
C LEU A 36 26.68 5.77 -25.29
N THR A 37 27.42 6.51 -24.47
CA THR A 37 27.47 6.27 -23.00
C THR A 37 26.38 7.00 -22.21
N LEU A 38 25.58 7.87 -22.85
CA LEU A 38 24.62 8.74 -22.18
C LEU A 38 23.17 8.25 -22.19
N SER A 39 22.91 7.01 -22.61
CA SER A 39 21.59 6.40 -22.46
C SER A 39 21.27 6.14 -20.98
N PRO A 40 20.06 6.47 -20.48
CA PRO A 40 19.65 6.23 -19.08
C PRO A 40 19.77 4.76 -18.65
N LEU A 41 19.80 3.82 -19.60
CA LEU A 41 19.93 2.38 -19.38
C LEU A 41 21.27 1.97 -18.74
N ASN A 42 22.36 2.71 -19.00
CA ASN A 42 23.71 2.33 -18.55
C ASN A 42 24.02 2.72 -17.09
N LYS A 43 23.30 3.69 -16.52
CA LYS A 43 23.59 4.17 -15.15
C LYS A 43 23.10 3.21 -14.07
N SER A 44 22.08 2.40 -14.35
CA SER A 44 21.57 1.37 -13.41
C SER A 44 22.35 0.05 -13.49
N LEU A 45 23.05 -0.21 -14.60
CA LEU A 45 23.74 -1.48 -14.83
C LEU A 45 25.18 -1.49 -14.25
N ALA A 46 25.74 -0.32 -13.96
CA ALA A 46 27.13 -0.17 -13.55
C ALA A 46 27.47 -0.74 -12.16
N ILE A 47 26.49 -1.09 -11.31
CA ILE A 47 26.76 -1.55 -9.93
C ILE A 47 26.75 -3.09 -9.79
N ARG A 48 26.49 -3.87 -10.85
CA ARG A 48 26.35 -5.32 -10.65
C ARG A 48 26.83 -6.25 -11.77
N THR A 49 27.94 -5.93 -12.45
CA THR A 49 28.58 -6.95 -13.30
C THR A 49 30.06 -6.68 -13.53
N LEU A 50 30.89 -7.02 -12.53
CA LEU A 50 32.28 -7.41 -12.80
C LEU A 50 32.27 -8.91 -13.13
N GLY A 51 31.79 -9.24 -14.32
CA GLY A 51 31.76 -10.59 -14.86
C GLY A 51 32.37 -10.56 -16.25
N SER A 52 33.33 -11.45 -16.50
CA SER A 52 34.09 -11.61 -17.73
C SER A 52 33.34 -11.15 -18.99
N SER A 53 33.89 -10.17 -19.70
CA SER A 53 33.42 -9.67 -21.01
C SER A 53 33.67 -10.71 -22.11
N GLY A 54 33.19 -11.93 -21.93
CA GLY A 54 33.28 -13.02 -22.88
C GLY A 54 32.09 -13.04 -23.83
N VAL A 55 32.33 -13.44 -25.08
CA VAL A 55 31.30 -13.76 -26.07
C VAL A 55 31.26 -15.29 -26.22
N VAL A 56 30.07 -15.87 -26.18
CA VAL A 56 29.83 -17.32 -26.33
C VAL A 56 28.80 -17.59 -27.42
N SER A 57 28.75 -18.81 -27.94
CA SER A 57 27.78 -19.18 -28.97
C SER A 57 26.60 -19.97 -28.38
N VAL A 58 25.38 -19.47 -28.58
CA VAL A 58 24.12 -20.12 -28.19
C VAL A 58 23.25 -20.23 -29.43
N GLY A 59 22.88 -21.45 -29.84
CA GLY A 59 22.03 -21.68 -31.03
C GLY A 59 22.58 -21.07 -32.33
N GLY A 60 23.89 -20.92 -32.46
CA GLY A 60 24.54 -20.27 -33.61
C GLY A 60 24.69 -18.75 -33.52
N TYR A 61 24.17 -18.12 -32.47
CA TYR A 61 24.31 -16.68 -32.20
C TYR A 61 25.48 -16.42 -31.25
N LYS A 62 26.31 -15.42 -31.55
CA LYS A 62 27.44 -14.99 -30.69
C LYS A 62 26.95 -13.89 -29.74
N ILE A 63 26.75 -14.21 -28.46
CA ILE A 63 26.17 -13.31 -27.46
C ILE A 63 27.07 -13.13 -26.23
N LYS A 64 26.83 -12.08 -25.43
CA LYS A 64 27.46 -11.88 -24.12
C LYS A 64 27.28 -13.10 -23.22
N ALA A 65 28.38 -13.55 -22.60
CA ALA A 65 28.39 -14.70 -21.70
C ALA A 65 27.38 -14.57 -20.55
N SER A 66 27.15 -13.36 -20.04
CA SER A 66 26.19 -13.08 -18.96
C SER A 66 24.72 -13.35 -19.33
N LEU A 67 24.40 -13.43 -20.63
CA LEU A 67 23.04 -13.65 -21.13
C LEU A 67 22.83 -15.08 -21.64
N SER A 68 23.89 -15.88 -21.71
CA SER A 68 23.89 -17.21 -22.32
C SER A 68 22.85 -18.14 -21.69
N SER A 69 22.88 -18.30 -20.38
CA SER A 69 21.95 -19.16 -19.64
C SER A 69 20.48 -18.75 -19.82
N THR A 70 20.21 -17.45 -19.86
CA THR A 70 18.86 -16.92 -20.10
C THR A 70 18.39 -17.25 -21.51
N LEU A 71 19.25 -17.03 -22.53
CA LEU A 71 18.90 -17.30 -23.92
C LEU A 71 18.75 -18.81 -24.19
N GLU A 72 19.63 -19.64 -23.63
CA GLU A 72 19.53 -21.10 -23.67
C GLU A 72 18.18 -21.56 -23.10
N SER A 73 17.80 -21.06 -21.92
CA SER A 73 16.51 -21.39 -21.29
C SER A 73 15.30 -20.98 -22.16
N ILE A 74 15.41 -19.87 -22.90
CA ILE A 74 14.38 -19.44 -23.85
C ILE A 74 14.31 -20.41 -25.03
N PHE A 75 15.45 -20.79 -25.61
CA PHE A 75 15.50 -21.71 -26.74
C PHE A 75 15.06 -23.13 -26.37
N ASP A 76 15.43 -23.63 -25.20
CA ASP A 76 14.98 -24.92 -24.71
C ASP A 76 13.45 -25.00 -24.62
N LYS A 77 12.80 -23.88 -24.30
CA LYS A 77 11.35 -23.82 -24.12
C LYS A 77 10.58 -23.49 -25.40
N TYR A 78 11.10 -22.59 -26.23
CA TYR A 78 10.36 -22.00 -27.37
C TYR A 78 11.02 -22.26 -28.73
N GLY A 79 12.13 -23.01 -28.74
CA GLY A 79 13.00 -23.18 -29.91
C GLY A 79 13.74 -21.89 -30.27
N ASP A 80 14.43 -21.91 -31.41
CA ASP A 80 15.00 -20.68 -31.97
C ASP A 80 13.89 -19.74 -32.42
N ILE A 81 13.57 -18.74 -31.59
CA ILE A 81 12.52 -17.75 -31.79
C ILE A 81 12.82 -16.74 -32.92
N ALA A 82 14.05 -16.70 -33.44
CA ALA A 82 14.47 -15.82 -34.53
C ALA A 82 14.60 -16.54 -35.88
N SER A 83 14.31 -17.85 -35.93
CA SER A 83 14.34 -18.66 -37.16
C SER A 83 13.42 -18.13 -38.28
N ASP A 84 12.23 -17.62 -37.92
CA ASP A 84 11.25 -17.05 -38.88
C ASP A 84 11.35 -15.52 -39.02
N SER A 85 12.43 -14.91 -38.50
CA SER A 85 12.57 -13.45 -38.50
C SER A 85 12.73 -12.89 -39.93
N LYS A 86 12.24 -11.66 -40.14
CA LYS A 86 12.48 -10.89 -41.38
C LYS A 86 13.93 -10.40 -41.51
N LEU A 87 14.69 -10.45 -40.43
CA LEU A 87 16.03 -9.88 -40.32
C LEU A 87 17.04 -10.76 -41.05
N GLN A 88 17.67 -10.21 -42.09
CA GLN A 88 18.66 -10.92 -42.91
C GLN A 88 20.02 -11.04 -42.20
N SER A 89 20.43 -10.00 -41.50
CA SER A 89 21.72 -9.98 -40.80
C SER A 89 21.68 -10.82 -39.53
N LEU A 90 22.65 -11.73 -39.41
CA LEU A 90 22.85 -12.50 -38.17
C LEU A 90 23.11 -11.57 -36.99
N SER A 91 23.93 -10.53 -37.18
CA SER A 91 24.26 -9.56 -36.12
C SER A 91 23.02 -8.83 -35.60
N THR A 92 22.08 -8.47 -36.48
CA THR A 92 20.83 -7.82 -36.06
C THR A 92 19.91 -8.78 -35.32
N ARG A 93 19.83 -10.05 -35.74
CA ARG A 93 19.09 -11.08 -34.98
C ARG A 93 19.71 -11.28 -33.60
N THR A 94 21.04 -11.40 -33.52
CA THR A 94 21.78 -11.47 -32.25
C THR A 94 21.44 -10.29 -31.34
N TYR A 95 21.46 -9.06 -31.85
CA TYR A 95 21.14 -7.87 -31.06
C TYR A 95 19.76 -7.96 -30.38
N HIS A 96 18.72 -8.32 -31.13
CA HIS A 96 17.38 -8.45 -30.55
C HIS A 96 17.28 -9.62 -29.56
N LEU A 97 17.99 -10.72 -29.79
CA LEU A 97 18.06 -11.85 -28.85
C LEU A 97 18.76 -11.46 -27.55
N GLU A 98 19.84 -10.66 -27.62
CA GLU A 98 20.49 -10.11 -26.43
C GLU A 98 19.56 -9.16 -25.68
N THR A 99 18.90 -8.23 -26.38
CA THR A 99 17.91 -7.33 -25.75
C THR A 99 16.78 -8.10 -25.07
N LEU A 100 16.28 -9.17 -25.71
CA LEU A 100 15.25 -10.01 -25.12
C LEU A 100 15.76 -10.75 -23.86
N ALA A 101 16.97 -11.30 -23.91
CA ALA A 101 17.59 -11.96 -22.77
C ALA A 101 17.83 -10.98 -21.61
N GLU A 102 18.24 -9.74 -21.90
CA GLU A 102 18.37 -8.66 -20.91
C GLU A 102 17.02 -8.34 -20.26
N VAL A 103 15.96 -8.19 -21.06
CA VAL A 103 14.59 -7.97 -20.54
C VAL A 103 14.15 -9.12 -19.64
N VAL A 104 14.32 -10.36 -20.06
CA VAL A 104 13.92 -11.54 -19.27
C VAL A 104 14.70 -11.61 -17.97
N LEU A 105 16.01 -11.35 -18.02
CA LEU A 105 16.87 -11.34 -16.84
C LEU A 105 16.47 -10.21 -15.86
N GLU A 106 16.14 -9.02 -16.36
CA GLU A 106 15.65 -7.91 -15.53
C GLU A 106 14.34 -8.27 -14.83
N LEU A 107 13.38 -8.86 -15.56
CA LEU A 107 12.09 -9.27 -15.00
C LEU A 107 12.24 -10.38 -13.96
N GLN A 108 13.16 -11.32 -14.17
CA GLN A 108 13.46 -12.39 -13.20
C GLN A 108 14.16 -11.86 -11.94
N SER A 109 15.01 -10.84 -12.07
CA SER A 109 15.79 -10.28 -10.97
C SER A 109 15.08 -9.14 -10.22
N THR A 110 13.99 -8.61 -10.77
CA THR A 110 13.24 -7.49 -10.20
C THR A 110 11.89 -7.95 -9.64
N PRO A 111 11.71 -7.95 -8.29
CA PRO A 111 10.41 -8.20 -7.69
C PRO A 111 9.37 -7.19 -8.20
N LEU A 112 8.12 -7.63 -8.41
CA LEU A 112 7.03 -6.78 -8.90
C LEU A 112 6.85 -5.48 -8.09
N ARG A 113 7.07 -5.52 -6.77
CA ARG A 113 7.02 -4.33 -5.89
C ARG A 113 8.04 -3.24 -6.24
N ARG A 114 9.15 -3.62 -6.87
CA ARG A 114 10.24 -2.73 -7.28
C ARG A 114 10.16 -2.35 -8.75
N LEU A 115 9.33 -3.03 -9.53
CA LEU A 115 9.08 -2.71 -10.93
C LEU A 115 8.07 -1.56 -11.02
N THR A 116 8.50 -0.41 -11.52
CA THR A 116 7.61 0.73 -11.71
C THR A 116 6.69 0.50 -12.91
N GLN A 117 5.49 1.09 -12.88
CA GLN A 117 4.56 1.02 -14.01
C GLN A 117 5.18 1.57 -15.31
N SER A 118 5.95 2.65 -15.22
CA SER A 118 6.66 3.23 -16.37
C SER A 118 7.69 2.26 -16.94
N ARG A 119 8.48 1.60 -16.08
CA ARG A 119 9.48 0.62 -16.53
C ARG A 119 8.83 -0.61 -17.14
N ALA A 120 7.77 -1.15 -16.53
CA ALA A 120 7.01 -2.26 -17.10
C ALA A 120 6.42 -1.92 -18.47
N SER A 121 5.91 -0.69 -18.63
CA SER A 121 5.36 -0.22 -19.92
C SER A 121 6.45 -0.05 -20.98
N GLU A 122 7.61 0.51 -20.60
CA GLU A 122 8.77 0.64 -21.49
C GLU A 122 9.25 -0.74 -21.97
N ILE A 123 9.38 -1.71 -21.07
CA ILE A 123 9.75 -3.08 -21.40
C ILE A 123 8.73 -3.70 -22.37
N LEU A 124 7.43 -3.46 -22.15
CA LEU A 124 6.38 -3.94 -23.05
C LEU A 124 6.51 -3.35 -24.46
N GLU A 125 6.83 -2.06 -24.60
CA GLU A 125 7.06 -1.44 -25.92
C GLU A 125 8.31 -2.03 -26.59
N ILE A 126 9.41 -2.25 -25.86
CA ILE A 126 10.60 -2.94 -26.40
C ILE A 126 10.25 -4.33 -26.96
N VAL A 127 9.43 -5.10 -26.23
CA VAL A 127 9.01 -6.44 -26.67
C VAL A 127 8.10 -6.36 -27.90
N LYS A 128 7.21 -5.36 -27.99
CA LYS A 128 6.40 -5.14 -29.19
C LYS A 128 7.26 -4.79 -30.40
N ASP A 129 8.27 -3.95 -30.23
CA ASP A 129 9.21 -3.59 -31.30
C ASP A 129 9.96 -4.84 -31.81
N ILE A 130 10.43 -5.70 -30.90
CA ILE A 130 11.03 -7.00 -31.26
C ILE A 130 10.04 -7.90 -32.01
N GLU A 131 8.78 -7.94 -31.59
CA GLU A 131 7.73 -8.72 -32.26
C GLU A 131 7.49 -8.24 -33.71
N THR A 132 7.60 -6.94 -33.97
CA THR A 132 7.45 -6.40 -35.34
C THR A 132 8.52 -6.93 -36.31
N ALA A 133 9.71 -7.28 -35.79
CA ALA A 133 10.79 -7.92 -36.55
C ALA A 133 10.55 -9.43 -36.84
N LYS A 134 9.34 -9.93 -36.54
CA LYS A 134 8.94 -11.34 -36.67
C LYS A 134 9.76 -12.29 -35.80
N ILE A 135 10.29 -11.81 -34.68
CA ILE A 135 10.84 -12.66 -33.64
C ILE A 135 9.67 -13.14 -32.77
N ARG A 136 9.59 -14.45 -32.50
CA ARG A 136 8.45 -15.08 -31.81
C ARG A 136 8.47 -14.80 -30.30
N VAL A 137 7.96 -13.64 -29.89
CA VAL A 137 7.92 -13.16 -28.49
C VAL A 137 6.52 -12.91 -27.93
N SER A 138 5.47 -13.38 -28.61
CA SER A 138 4.08 -13.19 -28.17
C SER A 138 3.82 -13.72 -26.75
N TRP A 139 4.50 -14.79 -26.35
CA TRP A 139 4.46 -15.36 -25.01
C TRP A 139 4.93 -14.38 -23.93
N LEU A 140 5.94 -13.55 -24.22
CA LEU A 140 6.45 -12.56 -23.28
C LEU A 140 5.56 -11.32 -23.25
N ARG A 141 5.07 -10.90 -24.42
CA ARG A 141 4.14 -9.77 -24.55
C ARG A 141 2.90 -9.97 -23.68
N SER A 142 2.24 -11.12 -23.78
CA SER A 142 1.03 -11.40 -22.99
C SER A 142 1.28 -11.35 -21.48
N VAL A 143 2.40 -11.92 -21.01
CA VAL A 143 2.77 -11.84 -19.59
C VAL A 143 3.07 -10.39 -19.17
N LEU A 144 3.73 -9.61 -20.02
CA LEU A 144 4.04 -8.20 -19.73
C LEU A 144 2.79 -7.31 -19.68
N GLU A 145 1.78 -7.59 -20.51
CA GLU A 145 0.48 -6.90 -20.44
C GLU A 145 -0.18 -7.09 -19.06
N GLU A 146 -0.15 -8.31 -18.54
CA GLU A 146 -0.63 -8.62 -17.18
C GLU A 146 0.24 -7.97 -16.09
N VAL A 147 1.56 -7.99 -16.24
CA VAL A 147 2.50 -7.34 -15.31
C VAL A 147 2.24 -5.84 -15.25
N VAL A 148 2.08 -5.17 -16.39
CA VAL A 148 1.76 -3.74 -16.46
C VAL A 148 0.46 -3.45 -15.72
N GLU A 149 -0.59 -4.27 -15.90
CA GLU A 149 -1.83 -4.14 -15.15
C GLU A 149 -1.61 -4.34 -13.63
N ALA A 150 -0.86 -5.38 -13.24
CA ALA A 150 -0.57 -5.66 -11.83
C ALA A 150 0.19 -4.52 -11.14
N THR A 151 1.11 -3.84 -11.83
CA THR A 151 1.84 -2.69 -11.26
C THR A 151 0.92 -1.52 -10.88
N ARG A 152 -0.26 -1.39 -11.52
CA ARG A 152 -1.25 -0.34 -11.19
C ARG A 152 -1.90 -0.59 -9.83
N PHE A 153 -2.06 -1.85 -9.44
CA PHE A 153 -2.80 -2.21 -8.23
C PHE A 153 -1.94 -2.46 -7.00
N ILE A 154 -0.63 -2.70 -7.14
CA ILE A 154 0.20 -3.17 -6.03
C ILE A 154 0.22 -2.21 -4.83
N LYS A 155 0.35 -0.90 -5.09
CA LYS A 155 0.32 0.12 -4.02
C LYS A 155 -1.05 0.19 -3.35
N ARG A 156 -2.12 0.21 -4.15
CA ARG A 156 -3.50 0.24 -3.65
C ARG A 156 -3.82 -0.99 -2.81
N ARG A 157 -3.39 -2.17 -3.25
CA ARG A 157 -3.56 -3.43 -2.52
C ARG A 157 -2.90 -3.37 -1.14
N ASP A 158 -1.67 -2.87 -1.07
CA ASP A 158 -0.94 -2.75 0.20
C ASP A 158 -1.61 -1.75 1.16
N THR A 159 -2.10 -0.61 0.65
CA THR A 159 -2.88 0.35 1.45
C THR A 159 -4.17 -0.28 1.99
N VAL A 160 -4.95 -0.94 1.12
CA VAL A 160 -6.21 -1.59 1.52
C VAL A 160 -5.95 -2.72 2.52
N ALA A 161 -4.83 -3.44 2.42
CA ALA A 161 -4.47 -4.48 3.38
C ALA A 161 -4.25 -3.90 4.79
N VAL A 162 -3.54 -2.77 4.89
CA VAL A 162 -3.32 -2.08 6.18
C VAL A 162 -4.63 -1.52 6.75
N GLU A 163 -5.46 -0.89 5.91
CA GLU A 163 -6.77 -0.37 6.33
C GLU A 163 -7.70 -1.48 6.83
N LYS A 164 -7.70 -2.63 6.14
CA LYS A 164 -8.46 -3.81 6.53
C LYS A 164 -8.01 -4.32 7.90
N GLU A 165 -6.70 -4.45 8.12
CA GLU A 165 -6.16 -4.91 9.40
C GLU A 165 -6.55 -3.96 10.55
N ALA A 166 -6.44 -2.64 10.34
CA ALA A 166 -6.86 -1.65 11.33
C ALA A 166 -8.37 -1.73 11.62
N CYS A 167 -9.19 -1.95 10.58
CA CYS A 167 -10.63 -2.13 10.72
C CYS A 167 -10.97 -3.40 11.53
N GLU A 168 -10.31 -4.52 11.25
CA GLU A 168 -10.50 -5.78 11.98
C GLU A 168 -10.13 -5.63 13.47
N GLN A 169 -9.02 -4.96 13.77
CA GLN A 169 -8.63 -4.65 15.15
C GLN A 169 -9.66 -3.76 15.86
N GLY A 170 -10.14 -2.72 15.18
CA GLY A 170 -11.19 -1.82 15.69
C GLY A 170 -12.49 -2.56 16.00
N LEU A 171 -12.90 -3.49 15.14
CA LEU A 171 -14.11 -4.31 15.34
C LEU A 171 -13.97 -5.17 16.60
N VAL A 172 -12.82 -5.82 16.80
CA VAL A 172 -12.57 -6.65 17.99
C VAL A 172 -12.66 -5.83 19.27
N LEU A 173 -12.08 -4.62 19.29
CA LEU A 173 -12.13 -3.73 20.46
C LEU A 173 -13.56 -3.23 20.73
N ALA A 174 -14.27 -2.78 19.70
CA ALA A 174 -15.64 -2.32 19.83
C ALA A 174 -16.58 -3.43 20.36
N LYS A 175 -16.39 -4.67 19.91
CA LYS A 175 -17.15 -5.82 20.42
C LYS A 175 -16.90 -6.07 21.90
N LYS A 176 -15.64 -5.98 22.36
CA LYS A 176 -15.30 -6.15 23.78
C LYS A 176 -15.90 -5.05 24.65
N GLU A 177 -15.84 -3.80 24.20
CA GLU A 177 -16.44 -2.67 24.92
C GLU A 177 -17.96 -2.80 25.02
N MET A 178 -18.61 -3.24 23.93
CA MET A 178 -20.04 -3.52 23.92
C MET A 178 -20.41 -4.62 24.93
N GLU A 179 -19.63 -5.70 24.99
CA GLU A 179 -19.87 -6.80 25.95
C GLU A 179 -19.70 -6.33 27.41
N LEU A 180 -18.70 -5.49 27.69
CA LEU A 180 -18.53 -4.89 29.01
C LEU A 180 -19.70 -3.97 29.38
N SER A 181 -20.17 -3.17 28.42
CA SER A 181 -21.32 -2.29 28.61
C SER A 181 -22.60 -3.07 28.87
N LEU A 182 -22.79 -4.20 28.20
CA LEU A 182 -23.93 -5.10 28.42
C LEU A 182 -23.95 -5.65 29.85
N LYS A 183 -22.80 -6.13 30.35
CA LYS A 183 -22.67 -6.62 31.74
C LYS A 183 -23.00 -5.52 32.76
N LYS A 184 -22.47 -4.31 32.56
CA LYS A 184 -22.80 -3.16 33.43
C LYS A 184 -24.30 -2.83 33.43
N LEU A 185 -24.95 -2.96 32.28
CA LEU A 185 -26.39 -2.70 32.16
C LEU A 185 -27.20 -3.74 32.94
N GLU A 186 -26.83 -5.03 32.86
CA GLU A 186 -27.46 -6.11 33.62
C GLU A 186 -27.35 -5.88 35.14
N ASP A 187 -26.17 -5.46 35.62
CA ASP A 187 -25.96 -5.12 37.03
C ASP A 187 -26.85 -3.96 37.47
N LYS A 188 -26.94 -2.89 36.66
CA LYS A 188 -27.78 -1.72 36.95
C LYS A 188 -29.27 -2.06 36.93
N GLU A 189 -29.70 -2.93 36.02
CA GLU A 189 -31.08 -3.41 35.98
C GLU A 189 -31.44 -4.18 37.25
N LYS A 190 -30.52 -5.01 37.75
CA LYS A 190 -30.70 -5.71 39.03
C LYS A 190 -30.81 -4.74 40.20
N GLU A 191 -29.91 -3.78 40.31
CA GLU A 191 -29.96 -2.73 41.35
C GLU A 191 -31.30 -1.97 41.31
N MET A 192 -31.80 -1.65 40.11
CA MET A 192 -33.07 -0.95 39.93
C MET A 192 -34.27 -1.80 40.38
N ARG A 193 -34.26 -3.11 40.11
CA ARG A 193 -35.30 -4.04 40.59
C ARG A 193 -35.34 -4.09 42.13
N GLU A 194 -34.18 -4.22 42.78
CA GLU A 194 -34.07 -4.23 44.25
C GLU A 194 -34.53 -2.89 44.86
N PHE A 195 -34.15 -1.77 44.25
CA PHE A 195 -34.61 -0.44 44.68
C PHE A 195 -36.14 -0.31 44.57
N ARG A 196 -36.72 -0.75 43.45
CA ARG A 196 -38.17 -0.71 43.21
C ARG A 196 -38.93 -1.53 44.24
N GLU A 197 -38.43 -2.71 44.63
CA GLU A 197 -39.03 -3.53 45.67
C GLU A 197 -39.06 -2.82 47.03
N ARG A 198 -37.93 -2.20 47.43
CA ARG A 198 -37.86 -1.40 48.66
C ARG A 198 -38.84 -0.22 48.62
N LEU A 199 -38.94 0.47 47.48
CA LEU A 199 -39.85 1.59 47.32
C LEU A 199 -41.31 1.18 47.48
N MET A 200 -41.71 0.03 46.91
CA MET A 200 -43.07 -0.51 47.08
C MET A 200 -43.37 -0.82 48.55
N LYS A 201 -42.43 -1.43 49.28
CA LYS A 201 -42.58 -1.70 50.71
C LYS A 201 -42.79 -0.40 51.50
N THR A 202 -41.95 0.60 51.28
CA THR A 202 -42.06 1.90 51.96
C THR A 202 -43.37 2.60 51.63
N THR A 203 -43.80 2.59 50.37
CA THR A 203 -45.09 3.16 49.93
C THR A 203 -46.27 2.49 50.64
N GLY A 204 -46.25 1.16 50.77
CA GLY A 204 -47.25 0.42 51.53
C GLY A 204 -47.28 0.81 53.01
N THR A 205 -46.11 0.94 53.66
CA THR A 205 -46.04 1.38 55.06
C THR A 205 -46.55 2.80 55.26
N LEU A 206 -46.24 3.72 54.33
CA LEU A 206 -46.70 5.09 54.37
C LEU A 206 -48.24 5.16 54.28
N GLY A 207 -48.83 4.43 53.32
CA GLY A 207 -50.30 4.36 53.20
C GLY A 207 -50.97 3.82 54.47
N SER A 208 -50.39 2.82 55.13
CA SER A 208 -50.92 2.33 56.41
C SER A 208 -50.83 3.38 57.53
N LEU A 209 -49.74 4.16 57.58
CA LEU A 209 -49.56 5.22 58.56
C LEU A 209 -50.52 6.40 58.32
N GLU A 210 -50.74 6.77 57.05
CA GLU A 210 -51.72 7.81 56.68
C GLU A 210 -53.15 7.42 57.10
N MET A 211 -53.55 6.16 56.87
CA MET A 211 -54.85 5.64 57.32
C MET A 211 -54.97 5.68 58.85
N LYS A 212 -53.93 5.25 59.58
CA LYS A 212 -53.90 5.30 61.04
C LYS A 212 -53.98 6.73 61.57
N ARG A 213 -53.24 7.67 60.97
CA ARG A 213 -53.29 9.09 61.29
C ARG A 213 -54.72 9.63 61.13
N SER A 214 -55.35 9.40 59.98
CA SER A 214 -56.73 9.85 59.72
C SER A 214 -57.73 9.31 60.76
N CYS A 215 -57.58 8.04 61.17
CA CYS A 215 -58.40 7.45 62.23
C CYS A 215 -58.19 8.13 63.59
N LEU A 216 -56.93 8.42 63.94
CA LEU A 216 -56.59 9.10 65.19
C LEU A 216 -57.09 10.54 65.20
N ASP A 217 -56.95 11.28 64.10
CA ASP A 217 -57.44 12.66 63.96
C ASP A 217 -58.96 12.73 64.20
N LYS A 218 -59.75 11.83 63.57
CA LYS A 218 -61.20 11.73 63.81
C LYS A 218 -61.54 11.45 65.28
N ARG A 219 -60.78 10.55 65.91
CA ARG A 219 -61.00 10.18 67.32
C ARG A 219 -60.60 11.30 68.28
N PHE A 220 -59.53 12.03 67.96
CA PHE A 220 -59.06 13.19 68.71
C PHE A 220 -60.10 14.32 68.67
N GLU A 221 -60.61 14.68 67.49
CA GLU A 221 -61.67 15.70 67.36
C GLU A 221 -62.93 15.32 68.14
N PHE A 222 -63.33 14.05 68.12
CA PHE A 222 -64.44 13.57 68.94
C PHE A 222 -64.19 13.78 70.44
N LEU A 223 -63.02 13.39 70.94
CA LEU A 223 -62.66 13.53 72.37
C LEU A 223 -62.53 15.00 72.77
N ARG A 224 -61.89 15.81 71.93
CA ARG A 224 -61.77 17.26 72.11
C ARG A 224 -63.15 17.90 72.25
N SER A 225 -64.08 17.58 71.36
CA SER A 225 -65.47 18.04 71.45
C SER A 225 -66.17 17.67 72.77
N LYS A 226 -65.82 16.53 73.38
CA LYS A 226 -66.36 16.15 74.70
C LYS A 226 -65.75 16.96 75.84
N VAL A 227 -64.45 17.26 75.77
CA VAL A 227 -63.75 18.08 76.78
C VAL A 227 -64.18 19.54 76.69
N ASP A 228 -64.19 20.11 75.48
CA ASP A 228 -64.52 21.52 75.23
C ASP A 228 -65.93 21.88 75.75
N LYS A 229 -66.87 20.93 75.80
CA LYS A 229 -68.21 21.12 76.41
C LYS A 229 -68.19 21.54 77.88
N PHE A 230 -67.15 21.17 78.62
CA PHE A 230 -67.02 21.45 80.05
C PHE A 230 -65.85 22.39 80.35
N GLN A 231 -65.07 22.76 79.34
CA GLN A 231 -63.88 23.59 79.52
C GLN A 231 -64.31 25.06 79.61
N GLY A 232 -64.23 25.64 80.81
CA GLY A 232 -64.62 27.04 81.10
C GLY A 232 -65.98 27.22 81.78
N GLN A 233 -66.72 26.14 82.04
CA GLN A 233 -67.93 26.17 82.89
C GLN A 233 -67.60 25.54 84.25
N SER A 234 -68.02 26.18 85.36
CA SER A 234 -68.00 25.53 86.67
C SER A 234 -68.96 24.34 86.62
N VAL A 235 -68.41 23.13 86.67
CA VAL A 235 -69.17 21.87 86.59
C VAL A 235 -70.03 21.64 87.85
N PHE A 236 -69.87 22.51 88.87
CA PHE A 236 -70.55 22.45 90.17
C PHE A 236 -71.02 23.85 90.61
N MET A 237 -72.01 24.43 89.93
CA MET A 237 -72.75 25.59 90.48
C MET A 237 -74.14 25.21 91.02
N ASP A 238 -74.67 24.03 90.70
CA ASP A 238 -76.03 23.60 91.09
C ASP A 238 -76.06 22.43 92.11
N VAL A 239 -74.99 22.21 92.89
CA VAL A 239 -74.92 21.12 93.88
C VAL A 239 -74.62 21.62 95.31
N LEU A 240 -74.82 22.91 95.59
CA LEU A 240 -74.90 23.43 96.97
C LEU A 240 -76.09 24.38 97.11
#